data_AF-A0A528H8V6-F1
#
_entry.id   AF-A0A528H8V6-F1
#
_cell.length_a   1.000
_cell.length_b   1.000
_cell.length_c   1.000
_cell.angle_alpha   90.00
_cell.angle_beta   90.00
_cell.angle_gamma   90.00
#
_symmetry.space_group_name_H-M   'P 1'
#
loop_
_entity.id
_entity.type
_entity.pdbx_description
1 polymer ?
#
loop_
_entity_poly.entity_id
_entity_poly.type
_entity_poly.pdbx_seq_one_letter_code
_entity_poly.pdbx_strand_id
1 'polypeptide(L)' 'MSLKPATAHDALDVLRAIDHLREARRLLKRCGATKATNKVRRALKSAEGAERHIQHRRYRT' A
#
# COMPACT_ATOMS: atom_id res chain seq x y z
N MET A 1 -4.38 -22.19 8.73
CA MET A 1 -4.03 -21.43 7.50
C MET A 1 -2.57 -20.99 7.63
N SER A 2 -1.64 -21.66 6.97
CA SER A 2 -0.21 -21.35 7.08
C SER A 2 0.08 -20.06 6.30
N LEU A 3 0.36 -18.97 7.01
CA LEU A 3 0.85 -17.74 6.41
C LEU A 3 2.27 -18.02 5.95
N LYS A 4 2.47 -18.21 4.63
CA LYS A 4 3.81 -18.36 4.02
C LYS A 4 4.76 -17.27 4.57
N PRO A 5 6.06 -17.49 4.75
CA PRO A 5 6.95 -16.38 5.09
C PRO A 5 6.84 -15.27 4.05
N ALA A 6 6.79 -14.01 4.49
CA ALA A 6 6.77 -12.88 3.57
C ALA A 6 8.16 -12.71 2.96
N THR A 7 8.23 -12.61 1.64
CA THR A 7 9.49 -12.50 0.91
C THR A 7 9.93 -11.04 0.80
N ALA A 8 11.19 -10.83 0.40
CA ALA A 8 11.68 -9.50 0.04
C ALA A 8 10.90 -8.89 -1.14
N HIS A 9 10.43 -9.73 -2.07
CA HIS A 9 9.61 -9.31 -3.21
C HIS A 9 8.24 -8.80 -2.76
N ASP A 10 7.58 -9.48 -1.80
CA ASP A 10 6.31 -9.02 -1.25
C ASP A 10 6.42 -7.62 -0.63
N ALA A 11 7.53 -7.36 0.07
CA ALA A 11 7.80 -6.04 0.63
C ALA A 11 8.00 -4.98 -0.47
N LEU A 12 8.75 -5.31 -1.52
CA LEU A 12 9.00 -4.41 -2.64
C LEU A 12 7.71 -4.08 -3.41
N ASP A 13 6.87 -5.08 -3.66
CA ASP A 13 5.61 -4.90 -4.40
C ASP A 13 4.61 -4.04 -3.63
N VAL A 14 4.52 -4.21 -2.32
CA VAL A 14 3.67 -3.32 -1.49
C VAL A 14 4.20 -1.89 -1.46
N LEU A 15 5.52 -1.69 -1.39
CA LEU A 15 6.11 -0.35 -1.49
C LEU A 15 5.78 0.32 -2.84
N ARG A 16 5.93 -0.41 -3.95
CA ARG A 16 5.54 0.08 -5.29
C ARG A 16 4.06 0.43 -5.36
N ALA A 17 3.18 -0.39 -4.79
CA ALA A 17 1.76 -0.11 -4.74
C ALA A 17 1.44 1.18 -3.96
N ILE A 18 2.11 1.41 -2.82
CA ILE A 18 1.98 2.64 -2.04
C ILE A 18 2.38 3.86 -2.88
N ASP A 19 3.49 3.79 -3.60
CA ASP A 19 3.98 4.90 -4.42
C ASP A 19 3.04 5.21 -5.60
N HIS A 20 2.52 4.18 -6.28
CA HIS A 20 1.49 4.38 -7.31
C HIS A 20 0.22 5.02 -6.76
N LEU A 21 -0.23 4.62 -5.57
CA LEU A 21 -1.39 5.22 -4.93
C LEU A 21 -1.13 6.68 -4.50
N ARG A 22 0.09 7.02 -4.05
CA ARG A 22 0.47 8.41 -3.74
C ARG A 22 0.41 9.28 -5.00
N GLU A 23 0.93 8.77 -6.10
CA GLU A 23 0.92 9.48 -7.38
C GLU A 23 -0.51 9.62 -7.93
N ALA A 24 -1.29 8.55 -7.92
CA ALA A 24 -2.70 8.60 -8.31
C ALA A 24 -3.49 9.63 -7.48
N ARG A 25 -3.27 9.67 -6.15
CA ARG A 25 -3.91 10.67 -5.28
C ARG A 25 -3.52 12.09 -5.67
N ARG A 26 -2.24 12.34 -5.99
CA ARG A 26 -1.74 13.65 -6.41
C ARG A 26 -2.42 14.11 -7.70
N LEU A 27 -2.48 13.24 -8.70
CA LEU A 27 -3.13 13.52 -9.99
C LEU A 27 -4.64 13.77 -9.82
N LEU A 28 -5.35 12.91 -9.10
CA LEU A 28 -6.79 13.06 -8.87
C LEU A 28 -7.12 14.34 -8.09
N LYS A 29 -6.28 14.73 -7.12
CA LYS A 29 -6.43 15.99 -6.40
C LYS A 29 -6.27 17.20 -7.34
N ARG A 30 -5.29 17.17 -8.25
CA ARG A 30 -5.07 18.23 -9.25
C ARG A 30 -6.26 18.39 -10.19
N CYS A 31 -6.93 17.30 -10.55
CA CYS A 31 -8.12 17.31 -11.41
C CYS A 31 -9.42 17.63 -10.66
N GLY A 32 -9.39 17.91 -9.35
CA GLY A 32 -10.61 18.17 -8.56
C GLY A 32 -11.49 16.93 -8.33
N ALA A 33 -10.98 15.72 -8.58
CA ALA A 33 -11.74 14.47 -8.44
C ALA A 33 -11.83 14.03 -6.96
N THR A 34 -12.58 14.77 -6.14
CA THR A 34 -12.64 14.60 -4.68
C THR A 34 -13.07 13.20 -4.23
N LYS A 35 -14.10 12.62 -4.88
CA LYS A 35 -14.56 11.25 -4.56
C LYS A 35 -13.47 10.21 -4.81
N ALA A 36 -12.78 10.30 -5.95
CA ALA A 36 -11.70 9.38 -6.31
C ALA A 36 -10.49 9.56 -5.37
N THR A 37 -10.12 10.80 -5.07
CA THR A 37 -9.05 11.14 -4.11
C THR A 37 -9.30 10.49 -2.74
N ASN A 38 -10.54 10.55 -2.25
CA ASN A 38 -10.92 9.92 -0.98
C ASN A 38 -10.84 8.39 -1.02
N LYS A 39 -11.22 7.75 -2.14
CA LYS A 39 -11.05 6.31 -2.33
C LYS A 39 -9.57 5.91 -2.30
N VAL A 40 -8.72 6.63 -3.03
CA VAL A 40 -7.27 6.38 -3.03
C VAL A 40 -6.66 6.61 -1.65
N ARG A 41 -7.12 7.62 -0.90
CA ARG A 41 -6.69 7.81 0.50
C ARG A 41 -7.01 6.62 1.39
N ARG A 42 -8.17 5.98 1.22
CA ARG A 42 -8.53 4.75 1.97
C ARG A 42 -7.67 3.56 1.53
N ALA A 43 -7.45 3.41 0.23
CA ALA A 43 -6.57 2.37 -0.31
C ALA A 43 -5.13 2.51 0.23
N LEU A 44 -4.59 3.74 0.30
CA LEU A 44 -3.27 4.01 0.90
C LEU A 44 -3.17 3.52 2.34
N LYS A 45 -4.14 3.87 3.20
CA LYS A 45 -4.15 3.40 4.59
C LYS A 45 -4.16 1.87 4.69
N SER A 46 -4.86 1.21 3.77
CA SER A 46 -4.89 -0.26 3.72
C SER A 46 -3.55 -0.84 3.27
N ALA A 47 -2.90 -0.24 2.26
CA ALA A 47 -1.59 -0.67 1.77
C ALA A 47 -0.48 -0.46 2.83
N GLU A 48 -0.52 0.66 3.56
CA GLU A 48 0.34 0.92 4.73
C GLU A 48 0.11 -0.11 5.86
N GLY A 49 -1.11 -0.64 6.00
CA GLY A 49 -1.38 -1.77 6.89
C GLY A 49 -0.71 -3.06 6.41
N ALA A 50 -0.83 -3.36 5.11
CA ALA A 50 -0.19 -4.54 4.51
C ALA A 50 1.34 -4.50 4.64
N GLU A 51 1.96 -3.34 4.46
CA GLU A 51 3.40 -3.14 4.62
C GLU A 51 3.85 -3.48 6.05
N ARG A 52 3.18 -2.94 7.07
CA ARG A 52 3.41 -3.30 8.48
C ARG A 52 3.28 -4.81 8.74
N HIS A 53 2.26 -5.44 8.18
CA HIS A 53 2.08 -6.90 8.32
C HIS A 53 3.21 -7.70 7.67
N ILE A 54 3.71 -7.27 6.50
CA ILE A 54 4.83 -7.91 5.81
C ILE A 54 6.13 -7.72 6.58
N GLN A 55 6.41 -6.51 7.06
CA GLN A 55 7.59 -6.24 7.89
C GLN A 55 7.57 -7.11 9.15
N HIS A 56 6.47 -7.12 9.90
CA HIS A 56 6.34 -7.99 11.08
C HIS A 56 6.56 -9.47 10.77
N ARG A 57 6.11 -9.95 9.60
CA ARG A 57 6.34 -11.34 9.17
C ARG A 57 7.80 -11.61 8.82
N ARG A 58 8.52 -10.64 8.24
CA ARG A 58 9.95 -10.77 7.91
C ARG A 58 10.85 -10.77 9.15
N TYR A 59 10.49 -10.02 10.20
CA TYR A 59 11.28 -9.96 11.45
C TYR A 59 10.99 -11.10 12.44
N ARG A 60 9.94 -11.91 12.20
CA ARG A 60 9.54 -13.02 13.08
C ARG A 60 10.09 -14.38 12.64
N THR A 61 10.66 -14.48 11.44
CA THR A 61 11.39 -15.63 10.90
C THR A 61 12.89 -15.40 10.99
#